data_AF-E2ZEB7-F1
#
_entry.id   AF-E2ZEB7-F1
#
_cell.length_a   1.000
_cell.length_b   1.000
_cell.length_c   1.000
_cell.angle_alpha   90.00
_cell.angle_beta   90.00
_cell.angle_gamma   90.00
#
_symmetry.space_group_name_H-M   'P 1'
#
loop_
_entity.id
_entity.type
_entity.pdbx_description
1 polymer ?
#
loop_
_entity_poly.entity_id
_entity_poly.type
_entity_poly.pdbx_seq_one_letter_code
_entity_poly.pdbx_strand_id
1 'polypeptide(L)'
;MKIKLLATFLTFMMMTGMATAEEAVILTSAPEQVAIGAVGMPNPIKDYKSVSAVAEAVGFRPLTLDENEQFALTHSSAIQSAAQVSYIEKNVKNNNRILVRTALRSTVDGPTLSGYYGTPWQVDVVNHTIVFVTESDSSAYAAYWRSGAFIYSVSATESTHEDFGRIVKSLVQKTEKERVF
;
A
#
# COMPACT_ATOMS: atom_id res chain seq x y z
N MET A 1 -49.37 23.91 13.12
CA MET A 1 -49.25 22.79 14.08
C MET A 1 -47.79 22.75 14.54
N LYS A 2 -47.46 23.39 15.69
CA LYS A 2 -46.87 22.76 16.90
C LYS A 2 -45.62 21.90 16.59
N ILE A 3 -44.39 22.15 17.06
CA ILE A 3 -43.88 22.78 18.30
C ILE A 3 -42.41 23.23 18.12
N LYS A 4 -42.02 24.25 18.91
CA LYS A 4 -40.71 24.88 19.12
C LYS A 4 -39.70 23.93 19.80
N LEU A 5 -38.40 24.12 19.59
CA LEU A 5 -37.51 24.51 20.70
C LEU A 5 -36.23 25.21 20.20
N LEU A 6 -36.07 26.42 20.70
CA LEU A 6 -34.93 27.32 20.58
C LEU A 6 -34.24 27.30 21.94
N ALA A 7 -32.92 27.20 21.99
CA ALA A 7 -32.14 27.65 23.14
C ALA A 7 -30.75 28.10 22.67
N THR A 8 -30.56 29.40 22.65
CA THR A 8 -29.31 30.10 22.37
C THR A 8 -28.81 30.70 23.70
N PHE A 9 -27.51 31.02 23.72
CA PHE A 9 -26.78 31.92 24.62
C PHE A 9 -26.31 31.36 25.97
N LEU A 10 -25.00 31.46 26.24
CA LEU A 10 -24.48 32.64 26.94
C LEU A 10 -22.93 32.70 26.89
N THR A 11 -22.39 33.78 26.32
CA THR A 11 -21.00 34.21 26.49
C THR A 11 -20.91 35.00 27.80
N PHE A 12 -19.88 34.78 28.61
CA PHE A 12 -19.56 35.63 29.76
C PHE A 12 -18.11 36.12 29.67
N MET A 13 -17.93 37.43 29.86
CA MET A 13 -16.68 38.17 29.77
C MET A 13 -16.47 38.96 31.07
N MET A 14 -15.18 39.11 31.45
CA MET A 14 -14.57 40.03 32.43
C MET A 14 -14.59 39.63 33.92
N MET A 15 -13.39 39.52 34.52
CA MET A 15 -12.74 40.63 35.24
C MET A 15 -11.35 40.25 35.77
N THR A 16 -10.49 41.26 35.83
CA THR A 16 -9.11 41.32 36.32
C THR A 16 -8.99 41.17 37.84
N GLY A 17 -7.92 40.53 38.31
CA GLY A 17 -7.41 40.66 39.67
C GLY A 17 -5.88 40.52 39.69
N MET A 18 -5.17 41.59 40.04
CA MET A 18 -3.76 41.57 40.46
C MET A 18 -3.71 41.40 41.98
N ALA A 19 -2.89 40.50 42.51
CA ALA A 19 -2.21 40.65 43.80
C ALA A 19 -1.11 39.60 44.01
N THR A 20 0.11 40.10 44.20
CA THR A 20 1.16 39.68 45.15
C THR A 20 1.84 38.31 45.01
N ALA A 21 3.18 38.43 44.88
CA ALA A 21 4.22 37.42 44.82
C ALA A 21 4.27 36.45 46.00
N GLU A 22 4.60 35.19 45.70
CA GLU A 22 5.44 34.34 46.54
C GLU A 22 6.44 33.60 45.65
N GLU A 23 7.72 33.72 46.01
CA GLU A 23 8.85 33.01 45.41
C GLU A 23 8.66 31.50 45.54
N ALA A 24 8.65 30.79 44.42
CA ALA A 24 8.96 29.37 44.36
C ALA A 24 10.13 29.18 43.40
N VAL A 25 11.26 28.78 43.95
CA VAL A 25 12.47 28.36 43.23
C VAL A 25 12.09 27.23 42.27
N ILE A 26 11.90 27.54 40.99
CA ILE A 26 11.77 26.52 39.96
C ILE A 26 13.18 26.20 39.47
N LEU A 27 13.65 25.05 39.94
CA LEU A 27 14.82 24.34 39.41
C LEU A 27 14.74 24.33 37.88
N THR A 28 15.79 24.84 37.24
CA THR A 28 15.92 24.81 35.79
C THR A 28 16.07 23.35 35.35
N SER A 29 14.96 22.69 35.03
CA SER A 29 14.97 21.52 34.16
C SER A 29 14.74 22.03 32.76
N ALA A 30 15.81 22.08 31.97
CA ALA A 30 15.73 22.27 30.53
C ALA A 30 14.63 21.35 29.97
N PRO A 31 13.73 21.85 29.10
CA PRO A 31 12.80 20.95 28.46
C PRO A 31 13.63 19.96 27.64
N GLU A 32 13.58 18.68 28.02
CA GLU A 32 13.93 17.59 27.11
C GLU A 32 13.15 17.87 25.83
N GLN A 33 13.90 18.19 24.78
CA GLN A 33 13.37 18.34 23.45
C GLN A 33 12.78 16.97 23.09
N VAL A 34 11.48 16.82 23.33
CA VAL A 34 10.68 15.74 22.77
C VAL A 34 10.99 15.79 21.28
N ALA A 35 11.72 14.78 20.81
CA ALA A 35 12.02 14.63 19.40
C ALA A 35 10.67 14.55 18.69
N ILE A 36 10.24 15.68 18.15
CA ILE A 36 9.10 15.77 17.27
C ILE A 36 9.48 14.85 16.12
N GLY A 37 8.82 13.69 16.08
CA GLY A 37 9.10 12.63 15.12
C GLY A 37 9.30 13.26 13.75
N ALA A 38 10.46 13.01 13.15
CA ALA A 38 10.81 13.53 11.86
C ALA A 38 9.61 13.33 10.92
N VAL A 39 9.02 14.43 10.46
CA VAL A 39 8.02 14.43 9.41
C VAL A 39 8.65 13.64 8.26
N GLY A 40 8.09 12.46 8.01
CA GLY A 40 8.75 11.39 7.27
C GLY A 40 9.23 11.89 5.91
N MET A 41 10.53 11.73 5.66
CA MET A 41 11.07 11.86 4.31
C MET A 41 10.22 10.97 3.38
N PRO A 42 9.79 11.45 2.19
CA PRO A 42 9.08 10.61 1.24
C PRO A 42 9.88 9.33 1.07
N ASN A 43 9.28 8.16 1.32
CA ASN A 43 10.01 6.91 1.23
C ASN A 43 10.29 6.65 -0.25
N PRO A 44 11.52 6.93 -0.72
CA PRO A 44 11.77 6.95 -2.14
C PRO A 44 11.75 5.53 -2.65
N ILE A 45 11.13 5.32 -3.81
CA ILE A 45 11.31 4.08 -4.56
C ILE A 45 12.81 3.93 -4.79
N LYS A 46 13.38 2.83 -4.31
CA LYS A 46 14.79 2.52 -4.50
C LYS A 46 14.92 1.42 -5.53
N ASP A 47 15.58 1.73 -6.63
CA ASP A 47 15.87 0.77 -7.69
C ASP A 47 17.07 -0.11 -7.34
N TYR A 48 17.00 -1.37 -7.79
CA TYR A 48 18.01 -2.39 -7.61
C TYR A 48 18.33 -3.04 -8.95
N LYS A 49 19.55 -3.57 -9.07
CA LYS A 49 20.02 -4.21 -10.31
C LYS A 49 19.35 -5.55 -10.61
N SER A 50 18.69 -6.17 -9.63
CA SER A 50 18.07 -7.49 -9.79
C SER A 50 17.00 -7.75 -8.73
N VAL A 51 16.13 -8.72 -9.01
CA VAL A 51 15.14 -9.23 -8.04
C VAL A 51 15.83 -9.79 -6.79
N SER A 52 16.99 -10.44 -6.92
CA SER A 52 17.76 -10.95 -5.78
C SER A 52 18.24 -9.82 -4.86
N ALA A 53 18.69 -8.70 -5.43
CA ALA A 53 19.11 -7.54 -4.63
C ALA A 53 17.92 -6.87 -3.93
N VAL A 54 16.72 -6.89 -4.53
CA VAL A 54 15.49 -6.51 -3.83
C VAL A 54 15.22 -7.48 -2.68
N ALA A 55 15.33 -8.78 -2.91
CA ALA A 55 15.09 -9.80 -1.90
C ALA A 55 15.99 -9.64 -0.66
N GLU A 56 17.28 -9.37 -0.88
CA GLU A 56 18.23 -9.05 0.18
C GLU A 56 17.83 -7.79 0.95
N ALA A 57 17.35 -6.77 0.26
CA ALA A 57 16.96 -5.51 0.89
C ALA A 57 15.67 -5.60 1.72
N VAL A 58 14.67 -6.38 1.26
CA VAL A 58 13.38 -6.53 1.96
C VAL A 58 13.33 -7.72 2.91
N GLY A 59 14.31 -8.64 2.83
CA GLY A 59 14.41 -9.82 3.69
C GLY A 59 13.51 -10.99 3.29
N PHE A 60 12.90 -10.95 2.10
CA PHE A 60 12.06 -12.03 1.57
C PHE A 60 12.10 -12.06 0.04
N ARG A 61 11.75 -13.19 -0.57
CA ARG A 61 11.71 -13.33 -2.03
C ARG A 61 10.48 -12.61 -2.61
N PRO A 62 10.66 -11.66 -3.54
CA PRO A 62 9.54 -11.05 -4.26
C PRO A 62 8.81 -12.09 -5.11
N LEU A 63 7.49 -11.97 -5.22
CA LEU A 63 6.73 -12.69 -6.24
C LEU A 63 7.05 -12.12 -7.62
N THR A 64 7.29 -13.00 -8.58
CA THR A 64 7.68 -12.65 -9.95
C THR A 64 6.81 -13.34 -11.00
N LEU A 65 6.62 -12.68 -12.13
CA LEU A 65 6.24 -13.36 -13.36
C LEU A 65 7.45 -14.12 -13.92
N ASP A 66 7.17 -15.21 -14.65
CA ASP A 66 8.24 -15.91 -15.38
C ASP A 66 8.69 -15.05 -16.55
N GLU A 67 9.97 -14.74 -16.61
CA GLU A 67 10.55 -14.08 -17.78
C GLU A 67 10.55 -15.05 -18.95
N ASN A 68 9.90 -14.67 -20.03
CA ASN A 68 9.70 -15.50 -21.20
C ASN A 68 9.46 -14.64 -22.45
N GLU A 69 8.96 -15.25 -23.53
CA GLU A 69 8.61 -14.54 -24.76
C GLU A 69 7.44 -13.57 -24.60
N GLN A 70 6.64 -13.72 -23.53
CA GLN A 70 5.49 -12.87 -23.21
C GLN A 70 5.84 -11.76 -22.22
N PHE A 71 6.69 -11.96 -21.22
CA PHE A 71 7.01 -10.94 -20.22
C PHE A 71 8.50 -10.62 -20.18
N ALA A 72 8.84 -9.33 -20.21
CA ALA A 72 10.18 -8.83 -19.93
C ALA A 72 10.19 -8.08 -18.59
N LEU A 73 11.12 -8.44 -17.71
CA LEU A 73 11.43 -7.64 -16.53
C LEU A 73 12.02 -6.29 -16.97
N THR A 74 11.54 -5.19 -16.37
CA THR A 74 12.02 -3.83 -16.66
C THR A 74 12.63 -3.16 -15.45
N HIS A 75 12.03 -3.32 -14.27
CA HIS A 75 12.52 -2.73 -13.03
C HIS A 75 12.39 -3.68 -11.85
N SER A 76 13.37 -3.63 -10.97
CA SER A 76 13.36 -4.28 -9.65
C SER A 76 13.59 -3.19 -8.61
N SER A 77 12.66 -3.00 -7.70
CA SER A 77 12.68 -1.88 -6.75
C SER A 77 12.12 -2.28 -5.39
N ALA A 78 12.39 -1.47 -4.37
CA ALA A 78 11.72 -1.55 -3.09
C ALA A 78 11.06 -0.20 -2.76
N ILE A 79 9.88 -0.26 -2.15
CA ILE A 79 9.15 0.91 -1.64
C ILE A 79 8.65 0.57 -0.25
N GLN A 80 9.04 1.36 0.76
CA GLN A 80 8.79 0.99 2.16
C GLN A 80 9.31 -0.42 2.47
N SER A 81 8.47 -1.28 3.04
CA SER A 81 8.78 -2.69 3.32
C SER A 81 8.32 -3.63 2.19
N ALA A 82 7.96 -3.09 1.01
CA ALA A 82 7.44 -3.87 -0.10
C ALA A 82 8.48 -4.02 -1.21
N ALA A 83 8.60 -5.23 -1.73
CA ALA A 83 9.25 -5.47 -3.01
C ALA A 83 8.32 -5.06 -4.14
N GLN A 84 8.89 -4.50 -5.21
CA GLN A 84 8.18 -4.06 -6.40
C GLN A 84 8.94 -4.51 -7.65
N VAL A 85 8.27 -5.27 -8.52
CA VAL A 85 8.85 -5.82 -9.74
C VAL A 85 7.96 -5.46 -10.93
N SER A 86 8.53 -4.77 -11.92
CA SER A 86 7.79 -4.24 -13.07
C SER A 86 8.13 -5.01 -14.34
N TYR A 87 7.11 -5.30 -15.14
CA TYR A 87 7.22 -6.01 -16.41
C TYR A 87 6.53 -5.24 -17.53
N ILE A 88 6.98 -5.52 -18.75
CA ILE A 88 6.21 -5.25 -19.96
C ILE A 88 5.77 -6.58 -20.57
N GLU A 89 4.51 -6.63 -21.01
CA GLU A 89 4.04 -7.72 -21.86
C GLU A 89 4.46 -7.46 -23.30
N LYS A 90 5.17 -8.41 -23.89
CA LYS A 90 5.66 -8.41 -25.26
C LYS A 90 4.53 -8.86 -26.20
N ASN A 91 4.57 -8.40 -27.44
CA ASN A 91 3.66 -8.83 -28.52
C ASN A 91 2.18 -8.45 -28.33
N VAL A 92 1.85 -7.58 -27.37
CA VAL A 92 0.54 -6.93 -27.28
C VAL A 92 0.65 -5.51 -27.81
N LYS A 93 -0.40 -5.01 -28.48
CA LYS A 93 -0.38 -3.75 -29.24
C LYS A 93 0.15 -2.55 -28.44
N ASN A 94 -0.12 -2.52 -27.14
CA ASN A 94 0.22 -1.39 -26.27
C ASN A 94 1.40 -1.67 -25.30
N ASN A 95 1.92 -2.90 -25.25
CA ASN A 95 2.89 -3.36 -24.25
C ASN A 95 2.40 -3.16 -22.80
N ASN A 96 1.41 -3.96 -22.38
CA ASN A 96 0.81 -3.90 -21.05
C ASN A 96 1.88 -3.76 -19.97
N ARG A 97 1.75 -2.74 -19.13
CA ARG A 97 2.69 -2.51 -18.02
C ARG A 97 2.15 -3.21 -16.80
N ILE A 98 2.93 -4.14 -16.27
CA ILE A 98 2.51 -4.96 -15.15
C ILE A 98 3.39 -4.64 -13.95
N LEU A 99 2.78 -4.45 -12.80
CA LEU A 99 3.48 -4.20 -11.54
C LEU A 99 3.08 -5.24 -10.52
N VAL A 100 4.04 -6.05 -10.08
CA VAL A 100 3.86 -7.01 -8.99
C VAL A 100 4.49 -6.46 -7.73
N ARG A 101 3.76 -6.49 -6.62
CA ARG A 101 4.29 -6.13 -5.29
C ARG A 101 4.09 -7.25 -4.30
N THR A 102 5.04 -7.38 -3.38
CA THR A 102 5.02 -8.35 -2.29
C THR A 102 5.41 -7.66 -1.00
N ALA A 103 4.65 -7.89 0.07
CA ALA A 103 4.95 -7.36 1.39
C ALA A 103 4.51 -8.35 2.48
N LEU A 104 5.06 -8.18 3.69
CA LEU A 104 4.54 -8.86 4.86
C LEU A 104 3.14 -8.34 5.18
N ARG A 105 2.20 -9.25 5.45
CA ARG A 105 0.83 -8.89 5.80
C ARG A 105 0.74 -8.03 7.07
N SER A 106 1.71 -8.14 7.95
CA SER A 106 1.79 -7.34 9.19
C SER A 106 2.18 -5.88 8.95
N THR A 107 2.66 -5.50 7.76
CA THR A 107 3.19 -4.16 7.51
C THR A 107 2.30 -3.29 6.63
N VAL A 108 1.40 -3.87 5.83
CA VAL A 108 0.55 -3.13 4.90
C VAL A 108 -0.72 -3.91 4.54
N ASP A 109 -1.80 -3.20 4.24
CA ASP A 109 -3.03 -3.80 3.71
C ASP A 109 -3.04 -3.90 2.17
N GLY A 110 -4.06 -4.56 1.62
CA GLY A 110 -4.15 -4.86 0.19
C GLY A 110 -4.33 -3.64 -0.70
N PRO A 111 -5.32 -2.77 -0.41
CA PRO A 111 -5.52 -1.54 -1.17
C PRO A 111 -4.29 -0.60 -1.13
N THR A 112 -3.64 -0.46 0.03
CA THR A 112 -2.43 0.37 0.15
C THR A 112 -1.27 -0.23 -0.64
N LEU A 113 -1.08 -1.57 -0.59
CA LEU A 113 -0.03 -2.23 -1.36
C LEU A 113 -0.25 -2.08 -2.87
N SER A 114 -1.50 -2.24 -3.35
CA SER A 114 -1.80 -2.11 -4.78
C SER A 114 -1.62 -0.68 -5.28
N GLY A 115 -1.82 0.32 -4.42
CA GLY A 115 -1.79 1.74 -4.78
C GLY A 115 -3.03 2.20 -5.53
N TYR A 116 -4.08 1.37 -5.59
CA TYR A 116 -5.39 1.71 -6.17
C TYR A 116 -6.35 2.14 -5.06
N TYR A 117 -6.76 3.40 -5.10
CA TYR A 117 -7.62 4.03 -4.09
C TYR A 117 -8.93 4.52 -4.73
N GLY A 118 -10.01 4.51 -3.95
CA GLY A 118 -11.29 5.10 -4.35
C GLY A 118 -12.12 4.27 -5.34
N THR A 119 -11.67 3.07 -5.71
CA THR A 119 -12.41 2.14 -6.58
C THR A 119 -13.01 0.98 -5.75
N PRO A 120 -14.21 0.49 -6.10
CA PRO A 120 -14.83 -0.62 -5.40
C PRO A 120 -14.11 -1.94 -5.73
N TRP A 121 -13.68 -2.66 -4.69
CA TRP A 121 -13.07 -3.98 -4.83
C TRP A 121 -14.14 -5.08 -4.90
N GLN A 122 -14.08 -5.90 -5.94
CA GLN A 122 -14.87 -7.11 -6.10
C GLN A 122 -14.12 -8.32 -5.54
N VAL A 123 -14.86 -9.29 -5.01
CA VAL A 123 -14.30 -10.54 -4.52
C VAL A 123 -14.43 -11.60 -5.60
N ASP A 124 -13.32 -12.27 -5.91
CA ASP A 124 -13.26 -13.43 -6.80
C ASP A 124 -12.53 -14.60 -6.12
N VAL A 125 -12.76 -15.81 -6.62
CA VAL A 125 -12.07 -17.03 -6.17
C VAL A 125 -11.25 -17.57 -7.33
N VAL A 126 -9.93 -17.41 -7.22
CA VAL A 126 -8.98 -17.88 -8.22
C VAL A 126 -8.29 -19.12 -7.67
N ASN A 127 -8.56 -20.28 -8.27
CA ASN A 127 -8.24 -21.61 -7.73
C ASN A 127 -8.81 -21.79 -6.30
N HIS A 128 -7.97 -21.76 -5.26
CA HIS A 128 -8.37 -21.93 -3.86
C HIS A 128 -8.08 -20.68 -3.02
N THR A 129 -7.87 -19.53 -3.68
CA THR A 129 -7.49 -18.28 -3.02
C THR A 129 -8.50 -17.19 -3.32
N ILE A 130 -8.94 -16.51 -2.26
CA ILE A 130 -9.75 -15.30 -2.36
C ILE A 130 -8.88 -14.18 -2.90
N VAL A 131 -9.29 -13.61 -4.03
CA VAL A 131 -8.64 -12.47 -4.68
C VAL A 131 -9.61 -11.30 -4.69
N PHE A 132 -9.09 -10.12 -4.35
CA PHE A 132 -9.83 -8.87 -4.48
C PHE A 132 -9.38 -8.21 -5.77
N VAL A 133 -10.31 -7.88 -6.66
CA VAL A 133 -10.04 -7.31 -7.98
C VAL A 133 -10.76 -5.97 -8.11
N THR A 134 -10.12 -4.99 -8.72
CA THR A 134 -10.71 -3.70 -9.05
C THR A 134 -10.31 -3.28 -10.45
N GLU A 135 -11.13 -2.40 -11.02
CA GLU A 135 -10.90 -1.72 -12.27
C GLU A 135 -11.04 -0.20 -12.02
N SER A 136 -10.08 0.62 -12.48
CA SER A 136 -10.18 2.08 -12.37
C SER A 136 -10.68 2.73 -13.66
N ASP A 137 -10.35 2.14 -14.80
CA ASP A 137 -10.86 2.45 -16.14
C ASP A 137 -10.89 1.15 -16.97
N SER A 138 -11.48 1.19 -18.17
CA SER A 138 -11.68 0.02 -19.05
C SER A 138 -10.40 -0.79 -19.38
N SER A 139 -9.21 -0.25 -19.08
CA SER A 139 -7.91 -0.82 -19.41
C SER A 139 -6.94 -0.94 -18.22
N ALA A 140 -7.35 -0.54 -17.03
CA ALA A 140 -6.50 -0.49 -15.84
C ALA A 140 -7.11 -1.31 -14.70
N TYR A 141 -6.39 -2.37 -14.33
CA TYR A 141 -6.85 -3.37 -13.39
C TYR A 141 -5.84 -3.54 -12.26
N ALA A 142 -6.34 -3.87 -11.08
CA ALA A 142 -5.52 -4.30 -9.96
C ALA A 142 -6.17 -5.44 -9.21
N ALA A 143 -5.33 -6.29 -8.63
CA ALA A 143 -5.74 -7.39 -7.79
C ALA A 143 -4.80 -7.50 -6.59
N TYR A 144 -5.33 -7.93 -5.44
CA TYR A 144 -4.52 -8.36 -4.32
C TYR A 144 -5.09 -9.60 -3.65
N TRP A 145 -4.20 -10.37 -3.02
CA TRP A 145 -4.58 -11.56 -2.26
C TRP A 145 -3.56 -11.83 -1.16
N ARG A 146 -3.91 -12.74 -0.25
CA ARG A 146 -3.08 -13.13 0.88
C ARG A 146 -2.66 -14.60 0.73
N SER A 147 -1.41 -14.91 1.04
CA SER A 147 -0.91 -16.27 1.13
C SER A 147 0.14 -16.36 2.24
N GLY A 148 -0.09 -17.23 3.23
CA GLY A 148 0.81 -17.34 4.39
C GLY A 148 1.01 -16.00 5.10
N ALA A 149 2.27 -15.64 5.34
CA ALA A 149 2.67 -14.40 6.00
C ALA A 149 2.63 -13.16 5.08
N PHE A 150 2.33 -13.33 3.80
CA PHE A 150 2.48 -12.29 2.79
C PHE A 150 1.14 -11.82 2.25
N ILE A 151 1.19 -10.59 1.74
CA ILE A 151 0.18 -10.00 0.88
C ILE A 151 0.84 -9.64 -0.45
N TYR A 152 0.12 -9.91 -1.53
CA TYR A 152 0.59 -9.71 -2.89
C TYR A 152 -0.39 -8.81 -3.61
N SER A 153 0.12 -8.00 -4.53
CA SER A 153 -0.71 -7.28 -5.48
C SER A 153 -0.12 -7.36 -6.88
N VAL A 154 -0.98 -7.38 -7.88
CA VAL A 154 -0.61 -7.15 -9.27
C VAL A 154 -1.50 -6.06 -9.84
N SER A 155 -0.94 -5.17 -10.64
CA SER A 155 -1.71 -4.25 -11.47
C SER A 155 -1.24 -4.31 -12.90
N ALA A 156 -2.14 -4.03 -13.83
CA ALA A 156 -1.84 -3.94 -15.24
C ALA A 156 -2.56 -2.74 -15.85
N THR A 157 -1.86 -1.97 -16.67
CA THR A 157 -2.45 -0.92 -17.52
C THR A 157 -2.44 -1.36 -18.97
N GLU A 158 -3.35 -0.77 -19.75
CA GLU A 158 -3.52 -1.07 -21.18
C GLU A 158 -3.95 -2.52 -21.46
N SER A 159 -4.44 -3.21 -20.43
CA SER A 159 -4.79 -4.63 -20.46
C SER A 159 -6.28 -4.86 -20.72
N THR A 160 -6.66 -6.10 -20.99
CA THR A 160 -8.06 -6.54 -21.00
C THR A 160 -8.37 -7.31 -19.72
N HIS A 161 -9.65 -7.38 -19.35
CA HIS A 161 -10.08 -8.20 -18.21
C HIS A 161 -9.61 -9.66 -18.32
N GLU A 162 -9.66 -10.24 -19.52
CA GLU A 162 -9.24 -11.62 -19.78
C GLU A 162 -7.73 -11.81 -19.59
N ASP A 163 -6.92 -10.92 -20.19
CA ASP A 163 -5.46 -10.99 -20.09
C ASP A 163 -5.01 -10.79 -18.64
N PHE A 164 -5.60 -9.82 -17.94
CA PHE A 164 -5.34 -9.58 -16.53
C PHE A 164 -5.73 -10.79 -15.66
N GLY A 165 -6.88 -11.41 -15.92
CA GLY A 165 -7.32 -12.63 -15.24
C GLY A 165 -6.33 -13.79 -15.39
N ARG A 166 -5.72 -13.96 -16.58
CA ARG A 166 -4.69 -14.98 -16.82
C ARG A 166 -3.42 -14.70 -16.00
N ILE A 167 -2.99 -13.45 -15.91
CA ILE A 167 -1.84 -13.02 -15.09
C ILE A 167 -2.10 -13.31 -13.60
N VAL A 168 -3.26 -12.90 -13.08
CA VAL A 168 -3.67 -13.14 -11.69
C VAL A 168 -3.68 -14.62 -11.38
N LYS A 169 -4.27 -15.45 -12.25
CA LYS A 169 -4.30 -16.91 -12.08
C LYS A 169 -2.92 -17.52 -11.99
N SER A 170 -2.00 -17.15 -12.87
CA SER A 170 -0.61 -17.64 -12.86
C SER A 170 0.09 -17.31 -11.54
N LEU A 171 -0.01 -16.06 -11.09
CA LEU A 171 0.61 -15.58 -9.85
C LEU A 171 0.02 -16.25 -8.60
N VAL A 172 -1.30 -16.37 -8.53
CA VAL A 172 -1.98 -17.06 -7.43
C VAL A 172 -1.51 -18.52 -7.33
N GLN A 173 -1.42 -19.24 -8.45
CA GLN A 173 -0.92 -20.62 -8.46
C GLN A 173 0.49 -20.76 -7.90
N LYS A 174 1.38 -19.80 -8.16
CA LYS A 174 2.74 -19.79 -7.57
C LYS A 174 2.66 -19.68 -6.04
N THR A 175 1.87 -18.75 -5.53
CA THR A 175 1.73 -18.53 -4.09
C THR A 175 0.97 -19.64 -3.35
N GLU A 176 0.21 -20.48 -4.05
CA GLU A 176 -0.42 -21.68 -3.49
C GLU A 176 0.55 -22.86 -3.42
N LYS A 177 1.41 -23.04 -4.44
CA LYS A 177 2.44 -24.11 -4.43
C LYS A 177 3.42 -23.96 -3.27
N GLU A 178 3.73 -22.72 -2.88
CA GLU A 178 4.57 -22.40 -1.73
C GLU A 178 3.92 -22.72 -0.37
N ARG A 179 2.63 -23.12 -0.33
CA ARG A 179 1.95 -23.53 0.92
C ARG A 179 2.17 -25.00 1.28
N VAL A 180 2.65 -25.83 0.36
CA VAL A 180 2.84 -27.26 0.58
C VAL A 180 4.19 -27.47 1.27
N PHE A 181 4.16 -27.55 2.60
CA PHE A 181 5.27 -28.00 3.45
C PHE A 181 4.89 -29.34 4.09
#